data_AF-A0A9N9PAN1-F1
#
_entry.id   AF-A0A9N9PAN1-F1
#
_cell.length_a   1.000
_cell.length_b   1.000
_cell.length_c   1.000
_cell.angle_alpha   90.00
_cell.angle_beta   90.00
_cell.angle_gamma   90.00
#
_symmetry.space_group_name_H-M   'P 1'
#
loop_
_entity.id
_entity.type
_entity.pdbx_description
1 polymer ?
#
loop_
_entity_poly.entity_id
_entity_poly.type
_entity_poly.pdbx_seq_one_letter_code
_entity_poly.pdbx_strand_id
1 'polypeptide(L)' 'VYPPLHKLAYTKKPEQYAIPDQYIVRITYGKKKYIAECSIQYINDKPYFAIQFDKYM' A
#
# COMPACT_ATOMS: atom_id res chain seq x y z
N VAL A 1 3.76 2.46 14.31
CA VAL A 1 4.27 1.34 15.15
C VAL A 1 4.34 0.13 14.24
N TYR A 2 5.50 -0.51 14.08
CA TYR A 2 5.62 -1.69 13.21
C TYR A 2 4.79 -2.86 13.77
N PRO A 3 4.02 -3.60 12.95
CA PRO A 3 3.30 -4.76 13.42
C PRO A 3 4.28 -5.81 13.99
N PRO A 4 3.85 -6.62 14.97
CA PRO A 4 4.62 -7.77 15.43
C PRO A 4 5.03 -8.66 14.24
N LEU A 5 6.28 -9.12 14.23
CA LEU A 5 6.87 -9.85 13.09
C LEU A 5 6.02 -11.05 12.62
N HIS A 6 5.34 -11.74 13.55
CA HIS A 6 4.48 -12.90 13.26
C HIS A 6 3.17 -12.56 12.53
N LYS A 7 2.83 -11.27 12.42
CA LYS A 7 1.63 -10.78 11.72
C LYS A 7 1.93 -10.23 10.33
N LEU A 8 3.21 -10.18 9.93
CA LEU A 8 3.61 -9.66 8.63
C LEU A 8 3.20 -10.63 7.53
N ALA A 9 2.43 -10.13 6.57
CA ALA A 9 2.21 -10.80 5.30
C ALA A 9 3.42 -10.55 4.38
N TYR A 10 3.63 -11.46 3.43
CA TYR A 10 4.76 -11.39 2.52
C TYR A 10 4.32 -11.55 1.06
N THR A 11 5.12 -11.01 0.13
CA THR A 11 4.94 -11.25 -1.32
C THR A 11 5.15 -12.71 -1.69
N LYS A 12 4.65 -13.13 -2.85
CA LYS A 12 4.83 -14.50 -3.35
C LYS A 12 6.30 -14.74 -3.74
N LYS A 13 6.75 -15.99 -3.61
CA LYS A 13 8.04 -16.49 -4.11
C LYS A 13 8.21 -16.23 -5.62
N PRO A 14 9.45 -16.11 -6.16
CA PRO A 14 10.73 -16.39 -5.51
C PRO A 14 11.19 -15.29 -4.55
N GLU A 15 10.92 -14.03 -4.85
CA GLU A 15 11.30 -12.91 -3.99
C GLU A 15 10.21 -12.60 -2.96
N GLN A 16 10.51 -12.90 -1.70
CA GLN A 16 9.60 -12.70 -0.59
C GLN A 16 10.00 -11.45 0.22
N TYR A 17 9.20 -10.40 0.14
CA TYR A 17 9.36 -9.14 0.88
C TYR A 17 8.24 -8.97 1.90
N ALA A 18 8.55 -8.42 3.07
CA ALA A 18 7.55 -8.08 4.07
C ALA A 18 6.65 -6.93 3.55
N ILE A 19 5.34 -7.10 3.64
CA ILE A 19 4.38 -6.06 3.26
C ILE A 19 4.34 -5.02 4.38
N PRO A 20 4.65 -3.73 4.11
CA PRO A 20 4.69 -2.69 5.12
C PRO A 20 3.28 -2.35 5.63
N ASP A 21 3.21 -1.88 6.87
CA ASP A 21 1.99 -1.34 7.48
C ASP A 21 2.03 0.19 7.51
N GLN A 22 0.87 0.83 7.46
CA GLN A 22 0.70 2.29 7.39
C GLN A 22 1.51 2.93 6.25
N TYR A 23 1.67 2.22 5.14
CA TYR A 23 2.41 2.71 3.98
C TYR A 23 1.49 3.55 3.11
N ILE A 24 1.85 4.81 2.86
CA ILE A 24 1.10 5.71 2.00
C ILE A 24 2.08 6.33 1.02
N VAL A 25 1.78 6.24 -0.27
CA VAL A 25 2.55 6.89 -1.32
C VAL A 25 1.63 7.61 -2.29
N ARG A 26 2.10 8.78 -2.74
CA ARG A 26 1.44 9.53 -3.81
C ARG A 26 2.23 9.34 -5.09
N ILE A 27 1.53 8.92 -6.11
CA ILE A 27 2.08 8.72 -7.44
C ILE A 27 1.37 9.64 -8.42
N THR A 28 2.11 10.07 -9.42
CA THR A 28 1.55 10.77 -10.57
C THR A 28 1.41 9.79 -11.73
N TYR A 29 0.26 9.73 -12.37
CA TYR A 29 0.02 8.82 -13.50
C TYR A 29 -0.66 9.51 -14.68
N GLY A 30 -0.48 8.95 -15.88
CA GLY A 30 -1.07 9.45 -17.12
C GLY A 30 -0.48 10.78 -17.61
N LYS A 31 -0.80 11.14 -18.86
CA LYS A 31 -0.26 12.34 -19.52
C LYS A 31 -0.69 13.65 -18.85
N LYS A 32 -1.86 13.69 -18.21
CA LYS A 32 -2.39 14.88 -17.53
C LYS A 32 -1.94 14.99 -16.06
N LYS A 33 -0.96 14.19 -15.63
CA LYS A 33 -0.44 14.19 -14.26
C LYS A 33 -1.52 13.98 -13.18
N TYR A 34 -2.36 12.96 -13.39
CA TYR A 34 -3.33 12.51 -12.38
C TYR A 34 -2.60 12.16 -11.09
N ILE A 35 -3.12 12.55 -9.94
CA ILE A 35 -2.59 12.13 -8.64
C ILE A 35 -3.40 10.94 -8.15
N ALA A 36 -2.70 9.87 -7.76
CA ALA A 36 -3.27 8.76 -7.02
C ALA A 36 -2.50 8.57 -5.72
N GLU A 37 -3.22 8.36 -4.64
CA GLU A 37 -2.67 7.93 -3.36
C GLU A 37 -2.89 6.43 -3.23
N CYS A 38 -1.80 5.67 -3.09
CA CYS A 38 -1.83 4.25 -2.81
C CYS A 38 -1.51 4.05 -1.34
N SER A 39 -2.30 3.24 -0.66
CA SER A 39 -2.09 2.92 0.75
C SER A 39 -2.15 1.43 1.04
N ILE A 40 -1.38 1.01 2.05
CA ILE A 40 -1.38 -0.32 2.63
C ILE A 40 -1.57 -0.19 4.13
N GLN A 41 -2.60 -0.84 4.65
CA GLN A 41 -2.94 -0.85 6.07
C GLN A 41 -3.32 -2.25 6.50
N TYR A 42 -2.91 -2.70 7.68
CA TYR A 42 -3.35 -3.99 8.22
C TYR A 42 -4.70 -3.85 8.94
N ILE A 43 -5.71 -4.58 8.48
CA ILE A 43 -7.02 -4.67 9.12
C ILE A 43 -7.25 -6.13 9.49
N ASN A 44 -7.46 -6.42 10.78
CA ASN A 44 -7.62 -7.78 11.30
C ASN A 44 -6.49 -8.72 10.85
N ASP A 45 -5.24 -8.28 11.03
CA ASP A 45 -4.01 -9.02 10.69
C ASP A 45 -3.85 -9.36 9.19
N LYS A 46 -4.60 -8.70 8.30
CA LYS A 46 -4.48 -8.85 6.86
C LYS A 46 -4.16 -7.51 6.19
N PRO A 47 -3.21 -7.48 5.23
CA PRO A 47 -2.93 -6.28 4.48
C PRO A 47 -4.13 -5.92 3.59
N TYR A 48 -4.60 -4.69 3.72
CA TYR A 48 -5.61 -4.07 2.89
C TYR A 48 -4.93 -3.02 2.00
N PHE A 49 -5.17 -3.14 0.69
CA PHE A 49 -4.59 -2.27 -0.33
C PHE A 49 -5.69 -1.35 -0.86
N ALA A 50 -5.45 -0.05 -0.85
CA ALA A 50 -6.38 0.94 -1.38
C ALA A 50 -5.69 1.89 -2.34
N ILE A 51 -6.45 2.33 -3.34
CA ILE A 51 -6.04 3.39 -4.27
C ILE A 51 -7.13 4.44 -4.25
N GLN A 52 -6.74 5.67 -3.91
CA GLN A 52 -7.59 6.84 -3.97
C GLN A 52 -7.12 7.72 -5.12
N PHE A 53 -7.97 7.88 -6.11
CA PHE A 53 -7.72 8.83 -7.18
C PHE A 53 -8.21 10.20 -6.70
N ASP A 54 -7.35 11.20 -6.71
CA ASP A 54 -7.82 12.57 -6.46
C ASP A 54 -8.86 12.88 -7.53
N LYS A 55 -10.09 13.19 -7.09
CA LYS A 55 -11.08 13.83 -7.94
C LYS A 55 -10.47 15.17 -8.33
N TYR A 56 -10.20 15.32 -9.61
CA TYR A 56 -9.78 16.57 -10.21
C TYR A 56 -10.59 17.73 -9.64
N MET A 57 -9.90 18.73 -9.10
CA MET A 57 -10.39 20.09 -9.03
C MET A 57 -10.46 20.69 -10.43
#